data_AF-A0A497CKR2-F1
#
_entry.id   AF-A0A497CKR2-F1
#
_cell.length_a   1.000
_cell.length_b   1.000
_cell.length_c   1.000
_cell.angle_alpha   90.00
_cell.angle_beta   90.00
_cell.angle_gamma   90.00
#
_symmetry.space_group_name_H-M   'P 1'
#
loop_
_entity.id
_entity.type
_entity.pdbx_description
1 polymer ?
#
loop_
_entity_poly.entity_id
_entity_poly.type
_entity_poly.pdbx_seq_one_letter_code
_entity_poly.pdbx_strand_id
1 'polypeptide(L)'
;MSDDNNLKDNLNDMLDDAKKGARKAAEKAEEFAGEAKESAKDFAKEAKETFNNASGENKKVLAGILAIVLGSLGVHKFILGYNKEGVILLVATLVLGFFTCGFGAGVTGLIGIIEGVIYLTKTDEEFYNTYQVGQKPWF
;
A
#
# COMPACT_ATOMS: atom_id res chain seq x y z
N MET A 1 -24.65 -8.91 68.17
CA MET A 1 -23.20 -8.75 67.87
C MET A 1 -22.72 -9.62 66.70
N SER A 2 -23.55 -10.51 66.15
CA SER A 2 -23.13 -11.44 65.08
C SER A 2 -23.52 -10.99 63.65
N ASP A 3 -24.52 -10.10 63.52
CA ASP A 3 -25.06 -9.71 62.21
C ASP A 3 -24.14 -8.71 61.45
N ASP A 4 -23.39 -7.87 62.17
CA ASP A 4 -22.46 -6.89 61.56
C ASP A 4 -21.21 -7.53 60.94
N ASN A 5 -20.77 -8.68 61.44
CA ASN A 5 -19.58 -9.36 60.92
C ASN A 5 -19.91 -10.10 59.60
N ASN A 6 -21.09 -10.73 59.53
CA ASN A 6 -21.52 -11.47 58.34
C ASN A 6 -21.76 -10.54 57.14
N LEU A 7 -22.22 -9.30 57.39
CA LEU A 7 -22.45 -8.31 56.34
C LEU A 7 -21.15 -7.75 55.75
N LYS A 8 -20.12 -7.57 56.57
CA LYS A 8 -18.79 -7.10 56.13
C LYS A 8 -18.04 -8.16 55.34
N ASP A 9 -18.16 -9.43 55.74
CA ASP A 9 -17.51 -10.54 55.04
C ASP A 9 -18.09 -10.73 53.64
N ASN A 10 -19.43 -10.70 53.49
CA ASN A 10 -20.08 -10.74 52.17
C ASN A 10 -19.71 -9.55 51.28
N LEU A 11 -19.56 -8.36 51.86
CA LEU A 11 -19.17 -7.16 51.11
C LEU A 11 -17.72 -7.24 50.61
N ASN A 12 -16.83 -7.83 51.41
CA ASN A 12 -15.43 -8.04 51.01
C ASN A 12 -15.31 -9.08 49.89
N ASP A 13 -16.06 -10.18 49.95
CA ASP A 13 -16.07 -11.20 48.89
C ASP A 13 -16.58 -10.63 47.55
N MET A 14 -17.67 -9.83 47.59
CA MET A 14 -18.17 -9.14 46.39
C MET A 14 -17.15 -8.15 45.81
N LEU A 15 -16.43 -7.42 46.68
CA LEU A 15 -15.38 -6.49 46.25
C LEU A 15 -14.21 -7.23 45.60
N ASP A 16 -13.83 -8.39 46.14
CA ASP A 16 -12.73 -9.19 45.61
C ASP A 16 -13.09 -9.81 44.25
N ASP A 17 -14.33 -10.29 44.09
CA ASP A 17 -14.84 -10.78 42.79
C ASP A 17 -14.94 -9.67 41.74
N ALA A 18 -15.42 -8.48 42.14
CA ALA A 18 -15.45 -7.31 41.25
C ALA A 18 -14.03 -6.92 40.80
N LYS A 19 -13.06 -6.92 41.72
CA LYS A 19 -11.66 -6.62 41.43
C LYS A 19 -11.01 -7.68 40.53
N LYS A 20 -11.38 -8.95 40.71
CA LYS A 20 -10.91 -10.07 39.87
C LYS A 20 -11.49 -9.99 38.46
N GLY A 21 -12.77 -9.64 38.33
CA GLY A 21 -13.41 -9.39 37.05
C GLY A 21 -12.77 -8.21 36.30
N ALA A 22 -12.51 -7.10 37.00
CA ALA A 22 -11.84 -5.94 36.45
C ALA A 22 -10.41 -6.27 35.96
N ARG A 23 -9.64 -7.03 36.74
CA ARG A 23 -8.29 -7.47 36.35
C ARG A 23 -8.31 -8.33 35.08
N LYS A 24 -9.25 -9.28 34.99
CA LYS A 24 -9.35 -10.18 33.84
C LYS A 24 -9.77 -9.45 32.56
N ALA A 25 -10.62 -8.42 32.70
CA ALA A 25 -10.97 -7.55 31.59
C ALA A 25 -9.78 -6.69 31.13
N ALA A 26 -8.98 -6.17 32.07
CA ALA A 26 -7.78 -5.41 31.78
C ALA A 26 -6.72 -6.26 31.06
N GLU A 27 -6.44 -7.48 31.53
CA GLU A 27 -5.49 -8.40 30.88
C GLU A 27 -5.90 -8.70 29.43
N LYS A 28 -7.17 -9.00 29.17
CA LYS A 28 -7.67 -9.23 27.80
C LYS A 28 -7.56 -7.99 26.91
N ALA A 29 -7.77 -6.80 27.48
CA ALA A 29 -7.62 -5.56 26.75
C ALA A 29 -6.15 -5.31 26.39
N GLU A 30 -5.21 -5.60 27.30
CA GLU A 30 -3.77 -5.50 27.05
C GLU A 30 -3.30 -6.53 26.01
N GLU A 31 -3.79 -7.76 26.08
CA GLU A 31 -3.51 -8.82 25.10
C GLU A 31 -3.99 -8.41 23.70
N PHE A 32 -5.25 -7.98 23.57
CA PHE A 32 -5.80 -7.52 22.29
C PHE A 32 -5.06 -6.28 21.74
N ALA A 33 -4.71 -5.34 22.62
CA ALA A 33 -3.92 -4.16 22.22
C ALA A 33 -2.50 -4.54 21.78
N GLY A 34 -1.90 -5.55 22.43
CA GLY A 34 -0.62 -6.14 22.04
C GLY A 34 -0.66 -6.73 20.64
N GLU A 35 -1.62 -7.61 20.38
CA GLU A 35 -1.82 -8.25 19.08
C GLU A 35 -2.09 -7.22 17.96
N ALA A 36 -2.97 -6.25 18.22
CA ALA A 36 -3.25 -5.19 17.25
C ALA A 36 -2.00 -4.36 16.93
N LYS A 37 -1.18 -4.06 17.95
CA LYS A 37 0.06 -3.30 17.78
C LYS A 37 1.14 -4.10 17.04
N GLU A 38 1.23 -5.40 17.27
CA GLU A 38 2.15 -6.29 16.58
C GLU A 38 1.77 -6.43 15.10
N SER A 39 0.50 -6.74 14.82
CA SER A 39 -0.03 -6.80 13.44
C SER A 39 0.17 -5.48 12.68
N ALA A 40 -0.07 -4.33 13.32
CA ALA A 40 0.16 -3.03 12.70
C ALA A 40 1.65 -2.74 12.44
N LYS A 41 2.55 -3.19 13.33
CA LYS A 41 4.00 -3.06 13.13
C LYS A 41 4.49 -3.92 11.97
N ASP A 42 4.01 -5.15 11.86
CA ASP A 42 4.40 -6.06 10.78
C ASP A 42 3.92 -5.52 9.43
N PHE A 43 2.67 -5.08 9.35
CA PHE A 43 2.15 -4.40 8.15
C PHE A 43 2.97 -3.16 7.78
N ALA A 44 3.28 -2.30 8.76
CA ALA A 44 4.07 -1.09 8.51
C ALA A 44 5.50 -1.44 8.06
N LYS A 45 6.10 -2.51 8.59
CA LYS A 45 7.43 -2.97 8.20
C LYS A 45 7.43 -3.51 6.77
N GLU A 46 6.47 -4.37 6.42
CA GLU A 46 6.33 -4.90 5.06
C GLU A 46 6.02 -3.80 4.04
N ALA A 47 5.13 -2.87 4.39
CA ALA A 47 4.83 -1.70 3.55
C ALA A 47 6.08 -0.83 3.36
N LYS A 48 6.87 -0.60 4.41
CA LYS A 48 8.11 0.18 4.35
C LYS A 48 9.20 -0.53 3.54
N GLU A 49 9.36 -1.84 3.70
CA GLU A 49 10.30 -2.64 2.90
C GLU A 49 9.89 -2.63 1.42
N THR A 50 8.60 -2.81 1.13
CA THR A 50 8.08 -2.71 -0.25
C THR A 50 8.29 -1.32 -0.82
N PHE A 51 8.02 -0.27 -0.05
CA PHE A 51 8.26 1.12 -0.48
C PHE A 51 9.74 1.43 -0.67
N ASN A 52 10.64 0.94 0.19
CA ASN A 52 12.08 1.12 0.04
C ASN A 52 12.61 0.38 -1.20
N ASN A 53 12.09 -0.82 -1.49
CA ASN A 53 12.40 -1.52 -2.73
C ASN A 53 11.81 -0.81 -3.96
N ALA A 54 10.63 -0.19 -3.84
CA ALA A 54 9.99 0.55 -4.92
C ALA A 54 10.58 1.96 -5.15
N SER A 55 11.13 2.56 -4.09
CA SER A 55 11.74 3.90 -4.07
C SER A 55 13.27 3.86 -4.10
N GLY A 56 13.88 2.68 -4.13
CA GLY A 56 15.31 2.49 -4.32
C GLY A 56 15.76 3.07 -5.66
N GLU A 57 17.07 3.04 -5.95
CA GLU A 57 17.62 3.48 -7.25
C GLU A 57 16.82 2.87 -8.43
N ASN A 58 16.31 1.65 -8.22
CA ASN A 58 15.44 0.93 -9.13
C ASN A 58 13.96 1.35 -9.01
N LYS A 59 13.50 2.23 -9.89
CA LYS A 59 12.11 2.74 -9.98
C LYS A 59 11.13 1.71 -10.57
N LYS A 60 11.51 0.43 -10.66
CA LYS A 60 10.78 -0.64 -11.37
C LYS A 60 9.38 -0.83 -10.86
N VAL A 61 9.25 -1.09 -9.56
CA VAL A 61 7.95 -1.38 -8.92
C VAL A 61 7.05 -0.15 -9.01
N LEU A 62 7.60 1.04 -8.75
CA LEU A 62 6.87 2.30 -8.85
C LEU A 62 6.37 2.57 -10.27
N ALA A 63 7.25 2.44 -11.28
CA ALA A 63 6.89 2.63 -12.68
C ALA A 63 5.88 1.56 -13.15
N GLY A 64 6.03 0.31 -12.72
CA GLY A 64 5.14 -0.80 -13.08
C GLY A 64 3.72 -0.63 -12.53
N ILE A 65 3.59 -0.32 -11.24
CA ILE A 65 2.28 -0.09 -10.61
C ILE A 65 1.60 1.15 -11.21
N LEU A 66 2.34 2.24 -11.41
CA LEU A 66 1.77 3.46 -12.00
C LEU A 66 1.40 3.29 -13.46
N ALA A 67 2.09 2.41 -14.19
CA ALA A 67 1.70 2.05 -15.55
C ALA A 67 0.40 1.25 -15.57
N ILE A 68 0.12 0.41 -14.56
CA ILE A 68 -1.15 -0.32 -14.47
C ILE A 68 -2.31 0.61 -14.06
N VAL A 69 -2.11 1.43 -13.02
CA VAL A 69 -3.20 2.26 -12.45
C VAL A 69 -3.42 3.54 -13.24
N LEU A 70 -2.34 4.19 -13.69
CA LEU A 70 -2.34 5.51 -14.34
C LEU A 70 -1.64 5.49 -15.71
N GLY A 71 -1.54 4.32 -16.34
CA GLY A 71 -0.86 4.16 -17.63
C GLY A 71 -1.52 4.88 -18.78
N SER A 72 -2.85 5.01 -18.76
CA SER A 72 -3.59 5.81 -19.75
C SER A 72 -3.18 7.29 -19.74
N LEU A 73 -2.68 7.79 -18.62
CA LEU A 73 -2.18 9.16 -18.47
C LEU A 73 -0.68 9.29 -18.76
N GLY A 74 0.06 8.17 -18.80
CA GLY A 74 1.51 8.17 -19.06
C GLY A 74 2.37 8.54 -17.87
N VAL A 75 1.82 8.54 -16.65
CA VAL A 75 2.51 8.96 -15.41
C VAL A 75 3.79 8.16 -15.16
N HIS A 76 3.78 6.87 -15.49
CA HIS A 76 4.92 5.97 -15.34
C HIS A 76 6.16 6.40 -16.14
N LYS A 77 5.98 7.10 -17.27
CA LYS A 77 7.09 7.61 -18.10
C LYS A 77 7.77 8.83 -17.49
N PHE A 78 7.03 9.70 -16.83
CA PHE A 78 7.60 10.87 -16.14
C PHE A 78 8.55 10.47 -15.01
N ILE A 79 8.26 9.38 -14.31
CA ILE A 79 9.08 8.89 -13.20
C ILE A 79 10.44 8.37 -13.65
N LEU A 80 10.48 7.80 -14.86
CA LEU A 80 11.71 7.36 -15.52
C LEU A 80 12.50 8.50 -16.18
N GLY A 81 11.96 9.72 -16.18
CA GLY A 81 12.59 10.90 -16.79
C GLY A 81 12.20 11.13 -18.25
N TYR A 82 11.30 10.31 -18.80
CA TYR A 82 10.79 10.40 -20.18
C TYR A 82 9.68 11.45 -20.29
N ASN A 83 10.02 12.70 -19.97
CA ASN A 83 9.06 13.81 -19.92
C ASN A 83 8.41 14.06 -21.29
N LYS A 84 9.16 13.87 -22.38
CA LYS A 84 8.63 14.09 -23.75
C LYS A 84 7.59 13.04 -24.09
N GLU A 85 7.90 11.79 -23.80
CA GLU A 85 7.06 10.63 -24.11
C GLU A 85 5.82 10.58 -23.21
N GLY A 86 5.98 10.94 -21.93
CA GLY A 86 4.86 11.12 -21.02
C GLY A 86 3.87 12.18 -21.52
N VAL A 87 4.36 13.34 -22.00
CA VAL A 87 3.51 14.39 -22.59
C VAL A 87 2.87 13.91 -23.90
N ILE A 88 3.60 13.19 -24.75
CA ILE A 88 3.05 12.61 -25.99
C ILE A 88 1.90 11.67 -25.67
N LEU A 89 2.06 10.77 -24.70
CA LEU A 89 1.01 9.82 -24.33
C LEU A 89 -0.19 10.53 -23.69
N LEU A 90 0.04 11.55 -22.85
CA LEU A 90 -1.02 12.36 -22.26
C LEU A 90 -1.82 13.12 -23.32
N VAL A 91 -1.14 13.78 -24.26
CA VAL A 91 -1.78 14.51 -25.36
C VAL A 91 -2.50 13.53 -26.30
N ALA A 92 -1.90 12.37 -26.60
CA ALA A 92 -2.55 11.35 -27.42
C ALA A 92 -3.82 10.83 -26.75
N THR A 93 -3.78 10.51 -25.45
CA THR A 93 -4.96 10.10 -24.69
C THR A 93 -6.03 11.18 -24.66
N LEU A 94 -5.66 12.45 -24.46
CA LEU A 94 -6.62 13.55 -24.42
C LEU A 94 -7.21 13.85 -25.80
N VAL A 95 -6.40 13.95 -26.85
CA VAL A 95 -6.87 14.23 -28.22
C VAL A 95 -7.67 13.05 -28.73
N LEU A 96 -7.11 11.84 -28.73
CA LEU A 96 -7.82 10.65 -29.20
C LEU A 96 -9.03 10.37 -28.32
N GLY A 97 -8.91 10.43 -27.00
CA GLY A 97 -10.03 10.25 -26.07
C GLY A 97 -11.14 11.27 -26.28
N PHE A 98 -10.82 12.54 -26.50
CA PHE A 98 -11.82 13.59 -26.75
C PHE A 98 -12.53 13.41 -28.10
N PHE A 99 -11.78 13.15 -29.17
CA PHE A 99 -12.36 12.99 -30.52
C PHE A 99 -13.07 11.63 -30.73
N THR A 100 -12.72 10.60 -29.96
CA THR A 100 -13.30 9.24 -30.10
C THR A 100 -14.20 8.84 -28.94
N CYS A 101 -14.69 9.82 -28.14
CA CYS A 101 -15.59 9.58 -27.00
C CYS A 101 -15.03 8.53 -26.01
N GLY A 102 -13.75 8.63 -25.66
CA GLY A 102 -13.06 7.78 -24.70
C GLY A 102 -12.45 6.50 -25.27
N PHE A 103 -12.70 6.14 -26.53
CA PHE A 103 -12.15 4.91 -27.11
C PHE A 103 -10.62 4.94 -27.25
N GLY A 104 -10.06 6.08 -27.65
CA GLY A 104 -8.62 6.32 -27.73
C GLY A 104 -7.91 6.19 -26.38
N ALA A 105 -8.61 6.51 -25.28
CA ALA A 105 -8.09 6.31 -23.93
C ALA A 105 -8.03 4.83 -23.53
N GLY A 106 -8.88 3.98 -24.13
CA GLY A 106 -8.81 2.53 -23.96
C GLY A 106 -7.54 1.94 -24.60
N VAL A 107 -7.18 2.40 -25.80
CA VAL A 107 -5.96 1.93 -26.51
C VAL A 107 -4.70 2.36 -25.75
N THR A 108 -4.61 3.61 -25.31
CA THR A 108 -3.46 4.08 -24.53
C THR A 108 -3.41 3.47 -23.12
N GLY A 109 -4.57 3.16 -22.53
CA GLY A 109 -4.65 2.38 -21.30
C GLY A 109 -4.09 0.96 -21.44
N LEU A 110 -4.40 0.27 -22.55
CA LEU A 110 -3.83 -1.05 -22.83
C LEU A 110 -2.31 -1.01 -22.98
N ILE A 111 -1.77 0.02 -23.65
CA ILE A 111 -0.33 0.24 -23.75
C ILE A 111 0.28 0.39 -22.35
N GLY A 112 -0.33 1.19 -21.48
CA GLY A 112 0.10 1.36 -20.10
C GLY A 112 0.10 0.06 -19.28
N ILE A 113 -0.96 -0.75 -19.41
CA ILE A 113 -1.04 -2.05 -18.73
C ILE A 113 0.06 -2.99 -19.22
N ILE A 114 0.28 -3.09 -20.53
CA ILE A 114 1.32 -3.95 -21.11
C ILE A 114 2.71 -3.51 -20.62
N GLU A 115 3.00 -2.21 -20.65
CA GLU A 115 4.27 -1.68 -20.11
C GLU A 115 4.42 -1.93 -18.61
N GLY A 116 3.35 -1.79 -17.84
CA GLY A 116 3.36 -2.07 -16.41
C GLY A 116 3.68 -3.52 -16.09
N VAL A 117 3.09 -4.46 -16.84
CA VAL A 117 3.43 -5.89 -16.74
C VAL A 117 4.88 -6.13 -17.14
N ILE A 118 5.37 -5.56 -18.25
CA ILE A 118 6.77 -5.70 -18.69
C ILE A 118 7.75 -5.17 -17.64
N TYR A 119 7.44 -4.05 -17.00
CA TYR A 119 8.30 -3.48 -15.97
C TYR A 119 8.35 -4.39 -14.74
N LEU A 120 7.21 -4.94 -14.31
CA LEU A 120 7.12 -5.83 -13.15
C LEU A 120 7.70 -7.23 -13.40
N THR A 121 7.70 -7.71 -14.64
CA THR A 121 8.24 -9.04 -14.99
C THR A 121 9.74 -9.03 -15.29
N LYS A 122 10.37 -7.86 -15.41
CA LYS A 122 11.82 -7.74 -15.57
C LYS A 122 12.57 -7.86 -14.25
N THR A 123 13.79 -8.38 -14.32
CA THR A 123 14.73 -8.31 -13.20
C THR A 123 15.13 -6.85 -12.95
N ASP A 124 15.51 -6.52 -11.72
CA ASP A 124 15.89 -5.15 -11.35
C ASP A 124 17.05 -4.63 -12.21
N GLU A 125 18.07 -5.45 -12.47
CA GLU A 125 19.22 -5.09 -13.30
C GLU A 125 18.83 -4.85 -14.77
N GLU A 126 18.00 -5.71 -15.35
CA GLU A 126 17.52 -5.53 -16.71
C GLU A 126 16.67 -4.27 -16.84
N PHE A 127 15.79 -4.01 -15.87
CA PHE A 127 14.97 -2.81 -15.84
C PHE A 127 15.85 -1.56 -15.77
N TYR A 128 16.81 -1.53 -14.85
CA TYR A 128 17.74 -0.42 -14.66
C TYR A 128 18.50 -0.11 -15.95
N ASN A 129 19.14 -1.13 -16.53
CA ASN A 129 19.94 -0.97 -17.73
C ASN A 129 19.10 -0.58 -18.95
N THR A 130 17.87 -1.08 -19.06
CA THR A 130 17.00 -0.81 -20.22
C THR A 130 16.28 0.53 -20.13
N TYR A 131 15.66 0.83 -18.98
CA TYR A 131 14.71 1.93 -18.83
C TYR A 131 15.20 3.09 -17.97
N GLN A 132 16.31 2.96 -17.25
CA GLN A 132 16.91 4.09 -16.53
C GLN A 132 18.19 4.56 -17.22
N VAL A 133 19.10 3.64 -17.54
CA VAL A 133 20.37 3.95 -18.22
C VAL A 133 20.18 4.02 -19.73
N GLY A 134 19.63 2.97 -20.33
CA GLY A 134 19.43 2.85 -21.79
C GLY A 134 18.30 3.72 -22.35
N GLN A 135 17.52 4.35 -21.46
CA GLN A 135 16.42 5.25 -21.79
C GLN A 135 15.47 4.73 -22.89
N LYS A 136 15.12 3.43 -22.87
CA LYS A 136 14.16 2.84 -23.80
C LYS A 136 12.74 3.40 -23.56
N PRO A 137 12.18 4.24 -24.46
CA PRO A 137 10.98 4.99 -24.16
C PRO A 137 9.68 4.20 -24.29
N TRP A 138 9.66 3.13 -25.10
CA TRP A 138 8.49 2.27 -25.35
C TRP A 138 8.93 0.80 -25.33
N PHE A 139 8.03 -0.09 -24.87
CA PHE A 139 8.17 -1.56 -24.77
C PHE A 139 9.60 -2.07 -25.00
#